data_AF-A0A7L6WPB9-F1
#
_entry.id   AF-A0A7L6WPB9-F1
#
_cell.length_a   1.000
_cell.length_b   1.000
_cell.length_c   1.000
_cell.angle_alpha   90.00
_cell.angle_beta   90.00
_cell.angle_gamma   90.00
#
_symmetry.space_group_name_H-M   'P 1'
#
loop_
_entity.id
_entity.type
_entity.pdbx_description
1 polymer ?
#
loop_
_entity_poly.entity_id
_entity_poly.type
_entity_poly.pdbx_seq_one_letter_code
_entity_poly.pdbx_strand_id
1 'polypeptide(L)'
;MKKNILTTEQASFLKQYNFSLYQERFEVLCEAQKAEREGQLTFASDDEYKTFIDAVMTGEWSEELFMINLSNPIGCEHFLSAREDGNGGLIWDVVDYSEGDRFTKEQIQSIVPEAYRYSAFMVSEIAAEKDWGPEAQHQRLEQAKKQAQEHEKPIENFPKPRVITDEERQDELTQSSIRTVAATLRPAQ
;
A
#
# COMPACT_ATOMS: atom_id res chain seq x y z
N MET A 1 20.72 4.74 10.74
CA MET A 1 20.07 6.07 10.92
C MET A 1 18.82 6.08 10.06
N LYS A 2 17.70 6.59 10.57
CA LYS A 2 16.47 6.77 9.76
C LYS A 2 16.79 7.85 8.73
N LYS A 3 16.67 7.53 7.44
CA LYS A 3 16.92 8.51 6.36
C LYS A 3 15.79 9.54 6.38
N ASN A 4 16.12 10.82 6.19
CA ASN A 4 15.11 11.87 6.04
C ASN A 4 14.47 11.70 4.66
N ILE A 5 13.22 11.24 4.63
CA ILE A 5 12.49 11.06 3.39
C ILE A 5 11.78 12.37 3.08
N LEU A 6 12.06 12.93 1.91
CA LEU A 6 11.51 14.19 1.44
C LEU A 6 10.64 13.94 0.22
N THR A 7 9.60 14.74 0.03
CA THR A 7 8.80 14.69 -1.19
C THR A 7 9.67 14.97 -2.41
N THR A 8 9.25 14.53 -3.60
CA THR A 8 9.93 14.83 -4.87
C THR A 8 10.25 16.32 -5.05
N GLU A 9 9.32 17.20 -4.66
CA GLU A 9 9.48 18.65 -4.73
C GLU A 9 10.60 19.15 -3.81
N GLN A 10 10.56 18.76 -2.54
CA GLN A 10 11.58 19.11 -1.54
C GLN A 10 12.96 18.53 -1.89
N ALA A 11 13.01 17.26 -2.27
CA ALA A 11 14.25 16.61 -2.68
C ALA A 11 14.87 17.31 -3.90
N SER A 12 14.03 17.72 -4.87
CA SER A 12 14.49 18.46 -6.05
C SER A 12 14.96 19.87 -5.71
N PHE A 13 14.28 20.56 -4.80
CA PHE A 13 14.71 21.85 -4.27
C PHE A 13 16.11 21.78 -3.64
N LEU A 14 16.42 20.71 -2.90
CA LEU A 14 17.73 20.56 -2.25
C LEU A 14 18.87 20.20 -3.21
N LYS A 15 18.60 19.55 -4.36
CA LYS A 15 19.63 19.10 -5.32
C LYS A 15 20.51 20.23 -5.88
N GLN A 16 20.05 21.49 -5.82
CA GLN A 16 20.78 22.64 -6.35
C GLN A 16 21.75 23.30 -5.36
N TYR A 17 21.79 22.85 -4.10
CA TYR A 17 22.56 23.50 -3.03
C TYR A 17 23.74 22.66 -2.53
N ASN A 18 24.67 23.33 -1.84
CA ASN A 18 25.76 22.70 -1.10
C ASN A 18 25.44 22.68 0.40
N PHE A 19 25.96 21.68 1.11
CA PHE A 19 25.71 21.44 2.53
C PHE A 19 27.02 21.26 3.31
N SER A 20 28.16 21.66 2.74
CA SER A 20 29.49 21.43 3.32
C SER A 20 29.73 22.29 4.56
N LEU A 21 29.23 23.52 4.56
CA LEU A 21 29.39 24.49 5.64
C LEU A 21 28.06 24.81 6.33
N TYR A 22 28.11 25.12 7.62
CA TYR A 22 26.91 25.54 8.37
C TYR A 22 26.25 26.78 7.76
N GLN A 23 27.04 27.73 7.25
CA GLN A 23 26.51 28.93 6.60
C GLN A 23 25.68 28.57 5.35
N GLU A 24 26.17 27.66 4.51
CA GLU A 24 25.42 27.20 3.32
C GLU A 24 24.10 26.56 3.73
N ARG A 25 24.10 25.71 4.77
CA ARG A 25 22.87 25.10 5.31
C ARG A 25 21.87 26.15 5.79
N PHE A 26 22.34 27.18 6.48
CA PHE A 26 21.47 28.27 6.94
C PHE A 26 20.89 29.08 5.78
N GLU A 27 21.68 29.35 4.74
CA GLU A 27 21.22 29.99 3.52
C GLU A 27 20.13 29.15 2.82
N VAL A 28 20.29 27.83 2.75
CA VAL A 28 19.25 26.91 2.23
C VAL A 28 17.94 27.05 3.01
N LEU A 29 17.99 27.13 4.35
CA LEU A 29 16.78 27.32 5.16
C LEU A 29 16.10 28.68 4.87
N CYS A 30 16.88 29.74 4.69
CA CYS A 30 16.34 31.04 4.31
C CYS A 30 15.68 31.02 2.93
N GLU A 31 16.28 30.35 1.95
CA GLU A 31 15.71 30.19 0.62
C GLU A 31 14.45 29.31 0.64
N ALA A 32 14.45 28.22 1.42
CA ALA A 32 13.28 27.38 1.60
C ALA A 32 12.08 28.17 2.16
N GLN A 33 12.31 29.04 3.15
CA GLN A 33 11.27 29.92 3.70
C GLN A 33 10.76 30.97 2.71
N LYS A 34 11.59 31.41 1.75
CA LYS A 34 11.13 32.29 0.67
C LYS A 34 10.28 31.50 -0.32
N ALA A 35 10.79 30.35 -0.78
CA ALA A 35 10.09 29.46 -1.69
C ALA A 35 8.73 29.00 -1.14
N GLU A 36 8.64 28.74 0.17
CA GLU A 36 7.39 28.39 0.85
C GLU A 36 6.36 29.53 0.77
N ARG A 37 6.78 30.76 1.10
CA ARG A 37 5.91 31.95 1.02
C ARG A 37 5.48 32.27 -0.40
N GLU A 38 6.29 31.91 -1.39
CA GLU A 38 6.01 32.06 -2.82
C GLU A 38 5.19 30.88 -3.38
N GLY A 39 4.91 29.85 -2.58
CA GLY A 39 4.17 28.66 -3.00
C GLY A 39 4.94 27.70 -3.92
N GLN A 40 6.26 27.82 -3.97
CA GLN A 40 7.17 26.97 -4.76
C GLN A 40 7.69 25.75 -3.97
N LEU A 41 7.56 25.81 -2.64
CA LEU A 41 7.90 24.72 -1.74
C LEU A 41 6.74 24.52 -0.77
N THR A 42 6.25 23.30 -0.61
CA THR A 42 5.12 23.01 0.26
C THR A 42 5.47 22.00 1.36
N PHE A 43 4.82 22.18 2.51
CA PHE A 43 4.90 21.29 3.67
C PHE A 43 3.49 21.00 4.16
N ALA A 44 3.11 19.73 4.26
CA ALA A 44 1.78 19.32 4.70
C ALA A 44 1.64 19.31 6.24
N SER A 45 2.75 19.31 6.98
CA SER A 45 2.76 19.29 8.44
C SER A 45 4.06 19.83 9.05
N ASP A 46 4.01 20.17 10.34
CA ASP A 46 5.20 20.56 11.13
C ASP A 46 6.25 19.45 11.18
N ASP A 47 5.82 18.18 11.20
CA ASP A 47 6.72 17.01 11.21
C ASP A 47 7.48 16.88 9.87
N GLU A 48 6.81 17.16 8.76
CA GLU A 48 7.43 17.21 7.44
C GLU A 48 8.44 18.36 7.35
N TYR A 49 8.07 19.54 7.84
CA TYR A 49 8.99 20.69 7.92
C TYR A 49 10.21 20.39 8.80
N LYS A 50 10.02 19.73 9.94
CA LYS A 50 11.11 19.27 10.81
C LYS A 50 12.04 18.29 10.08
N THR A 51 11.46 17.33 9.35
CA THR A 51 12.22 16.35 8.56
C THR A 51 13.06 17.03 7.48
N PHE A 52 12.51 18.07 6.85
CA PHE A 52 13.23 18.91 5.89
C PHE A 52 14.39 19.68 6.55
N ILE A 53 14.18 20.30 7.71
CA ILE A 53 15.26 20.96 8.46
C ILE A 53 16.36 19.95 8.80
N ASP A 54 15.98 18.78 9.33
CA ASP A 54 16.94 17.74 9.69
C ASP A 54 17.75 17.29 8.46
N ALA A 55 17.12 17.15 7.29
CA ALA A 55 17.79 16.86 6.02
C ALA A 55 18.80 17.93 5.60
N VAL A 56 18.43 19.21 5.70
CA VAL A 56 19.34 20.33 5.40
C VAL A 56 20.50 20.36 6.38
N MET A 57 20.22 20.11 7.66
CA MET A 57 21.23 20.16 8.72
C MET A 57 22.20 18.99 8.65
N THR A 58 21.78 17.80 8.21
CA THR A 58 22.68 16.65 8.00
C THR A 58 23.33 16.66 6.62
N GLY A 59 22.71 17.29 5.63
CA GLY A 59 23.07 17.14 4.21
C GLY A 59 22.71 15.76 3.65
N GLU A 60 21.88 14.99 4.35
CA GLU A 60 21.49 13.63 3.99
C GLU A 60 19.97 13.51 3.88
N TRP A 61 19.50 13.13 2.70
CA TRP A 61 18.10 12.85 2.44
C TRP A 61 17.92 11.71 1.45
N SER A 62 16.69 11.23 1.35
CA SER A 62 16.24 10.37 0.27
C SER A 62 14.93 10.90 -0.28
N GLU A 63 14.77 10.76 -1.58
CA GLU A 63 13.53 11.12 -2.24
C GLU A 63 12.45 10.07 -1.91
N GLU A 64 11.23 10.53 -1.71
CA GLU A 64 10.07 9.68 -1.50
C GLU A 64 9.86 8.74 -2.70
N LEU A 65 9.75 7.45 -2.39
CA LEU A 65 9.45 6.43 -3.37
C LEU A 65 7.98 6.03 -3.26
N PHE A 66 7.47 5.56 -4.38
CA PHE A 66 6.10 5.13 -4.57
C PHE A 66 6.07 3.72 -5.11
N MET A 67 5.03 2.98 -4.74
CA MET A 67 4.71 1.67 -5.29
C MET A 67 3.35 1.78 -6.00
N ILE A 68 3.17 0.99 -7.07
CA ILE A 68 1.90 0.94 -7.80
C ILE A 68 1.11 -0.27 -7.31
N ASN A 69 0.08 -0.05 -6.50
CA ASN A 69 -0.85 -1.07 -6.04
C ASN A 69 -2.16 -1.00 -6.84
N LEU A 70 -2.33 -1.94 -7.78
CA LEU A 70 -3.50 -2.01 -8.66
C LEU A 70 -4.79 -2.31 -7.91
N SER A 71 -4.66 -2.89 -6.72
CA SER A 71 -5.78 -3.27 -5.85
C SER A 71 -5.92 -2.40 -4.60
N ASN A 72 -5.22 -1.27 -4.55
CA ASN A 72 -5.35 -0.30 -3.46
C ASN A 72 -6.81 0.11 -3.19
N PRO A 73 -7.67 0.35 -4.22
CA PRO A 73 -9.07 0.73 -3.97
C PRO A 73 -9.89 -0.32 -3.21
N ILE A 74 -9.47 -1.58 -3.24
CA ILE A 74 -10.12 -2.69 -2.51
C ILE A 74 -9.31 -3.17 -1.30
N GLY A 75 -8.20 -2.48 -0.97
CA GLY A 75 -7.38 -2.77 0.21
C GLY A 75 -6.58 -4.08 0.13
N CYS A 76 -6.30 -4.58 -1.07
CA CYS A 76 -5.52 -5.81 -1.26
C CYS A 76 -4.04 -5.52 -1.60
N GLU A 77 -3.21 -6.55 -1.47
CA GLU A 77 -1.77 -6.52 -1.69
C GLU A 77 -1.45 -7.00 -3.11
N HIS A 78 -1.53 -6.12 -4.11
CA HIS A 78 -1.19 -6.45 -5.50
C HIS A 78 -0.38 -5.32 -6.13
N PHE A 79 0.94 -5.44 -6.04
CA PHE A 79 1.90 -4.45 -6.46
C PHE A 79 2.48 -4.76 -7.84
N LEU A 80 2.87 -3.72 -8.55
CA LEU A 80 3.51 -3.83 -9.85
C LEU A 80 5.02 -4.03 -9.68
N SER A 81 5.59 -4.98 -10.42
CA SER A 81 7.04 -5.16 -10.56
C SER A 81 7.41 -5.26 -12.04
N ALA A 82 8.58 -4.77 -12.39
CA ALA A 82 9.16 -4.81 -13.71
C ALA A 82 10.38 -5.74 -13.73
N ARG A 83 10.44 -6.61 -14.73
CA ARG A 83 11.63 -7.42 -15.03
C ARG A 83 12.05 -7.24 -16.47
N GLU A 84 13.35 -7.33 -16.74
CA GLU A 84 13.86 -7.30 -18.11
C GLU A 84 13.55 -8.61 -18.84
N ASP A 85 13.16 -8.51 -20.12
CA ASP A 85 12.79 -9.65 -20.97
C ASP A 85 13.98 -10.28 -21.73
N GLY A 86 15.22 -9.90 -21.38
CA GLY A 86 16.44 -10.33 -22.06
C GLY A 86 16.70 -9.65 -23.41
N ASN A 87 15.72 -8.94 -23.98
CA ASN A 87 15.85 -8.13 -25.20
C ASN A 87 15.88 -6.62 -24.91
N GLY A 88 15.97 -6.24 -23.63
CA GLY A 88 15.92 -4.85 -23.16
C GLY A 88 14.50 -4.28 -23.05
N GLY A 89 13.47 -5.10 -23.23
CA GLY A 89 12.08 -4.77 -22.90
C GLY A 89 11.76 -5.04 -21.43
N LEU A 90 10.69 -4.43 -20.93
CA LEU A 90 10.18 -4.66 -19.58
C LEU A 90 8.91 -5.52 -19.63
N ILE A 91 8.92 -6.61 -18.88
CA ILE A 91 7.73 -7.39 -18.54
C ILE A 91 7.23 -6.92 -17.18
N TRP A 92 5.93 -6.70 -17.09
CA TRP A 92 5.26 -6.24 -15.88
C TRP A 92 4.49 -7.38 -15.24
N ASP A 93 4.78 -7.67 -13.98
CA ASP A 93 4.12 -8.70 -13.18
C ASP A 93 3.37 -8.06 -12.00
N VAL A 94 2.37 -8.78 -11.49
CA VAL A 94 1.64 -8.43 -10.27
C VAL A 94 2.12 -9.34 -9.15
N VAL A 95 2.62 -8.74 -8.08
CA VAL A 95 3.33 -9.41 -6.99
C VAL A 95 2.88 -8.89 -5.62
N ASP A 96 3.34 -9.54 -4.56
CA ASP A 96 3.11 -9.12 -3.18
C ASP A 96 3.99 -7.90 -2.79
N TYR A 97 3.75 -7.30 -1.63
CA TYR A 97 4.46 -6.11 -1.15
C TYR A 97 5.99 -6.28 -1.10
N SER A 98 6.45 -7.47 -0.74
CA SER A 98 7.89 -7.75 -0.63
C SER A 98 8.62 -7.65 -1.96
N GLU A 99 7.93 -7.90 -3.08
CA GLU A 99 8.52 -7.98 -4.42
C GLU A 99 8.15 -6.78 -5.31
N GLY A 100 7.19 -5.94 -4.89
CA GLY A 100 6.76 -4.77 -5.67
C GLY A 100 7.90 -3.78 -5.89
N ASP A 101 7.94 -3.11 -7.04
CA ASP A 101 9.00 -2.14 -7.29
C ASP A 101 8.70 -0.78 -6.67
N ARG A 102 9.78 -0.08 -6.28
CA ARG A 102 9.76 1.27 -5.73
C ARG A 102 10.26 2.25 -6.80
N PHE A 103 9.47 3.29 -7.07
CA PHE A 103 9.70 4.24 -8.15
C PHE A 103 9.66 5.68 -7.63
N THR A 104 10.46 6.57 -8.21
CA THR A 104 10.21 8.02 -8.09
C THR A 104 9.01 8.42 -8.96
N LYS A 105 8.45 9.62 -8.76
CA LYS A 105 7.36 10.13 -9.61
C LYS A 105 7.78 10.23 -11.08
N GLU A 106 9.03 10.60 -11.35
CA GLU A 106 9.59 10.70 -12.69
C GLU A 106 9.68 9.32 -13.34
N GLN A 107 10.11 8.31 -12.59
CA GLN A 107 10.15 6.93 -13.08
C GLN A 107 8.73 6.44 -13.41
N ILE A 108 7.73 6.72 -12.57
CA ILE A 108 6.33 6.38 -12.87
C ILE A 108 5.87 7.02 -14.19
N GLN A 109 6.20 8.30 -14.41
CA GLN A 109 5.81 8.99 -15.64
C GLN A 109 6.56 8.48 -16.89
N SER A 110 7.77 7.96 -16.72
CA SER A 110 8.64 7.55 -17.82
C SER A 110 8.47 6.07 -18.18
N ILE A 111 8.62 5.16 -17.22
CA ILE A 111 8.75 3.72 -17.46
C ILE A 111 7.47 2.93 -17.22
N VAL A 112 6.66 3.31 -16.22
CA VAL A 112 5.44 2.55 -15.88
C VAL A 112 4.41 2.73 -17.01
N PRO A 113 3.69 1.70 -17.47
CA PRO A 113 2.67 1.85 -18.51
C PRO A 113 1.55 2.82 -18.11
N GLU A 114 1.07 3.63 -19.05
CA GLU A 114 0.04 4.66 -18.80
C GLU A 114 -1.22 4.10 -18.11
N ALA A 115 -1.62 2.88 -18.46
CA ALA A 115 -2.76 2.18 -17.86
C ALA A 115 -2.65 1.99 -16.33
N TYR A 116 -1.44 2.04 -15.77
CA TYR A 116 -1.19 1.85 -14.34
C TYR A 116 -0.81 3.15 -13.59
N ARG A 117 -0.73 4.30 -14.28
CA ARG A 117 -0.33 5.59 -13.70
C ARG A 117 -1.46 6.33 -12.96
N TYR A 118 -2.59 5.68 -12.70
CA TYR A 118 -3.68 6.30 -11.97
C TYR A 118 -3.26 6.63 -10.54
N SER A 119 -3.54 7.86 -10.09
CA SER A 119 -3.17 8.31 -8.74
C SER A 119 -3.77 7.44 -7.64
N ALA A 120 -4.93 6.81 -7.86
CA ALA A 120 -5.55 5.88 -6.93
C ALA A 120 -4.73 4.59 -6.68
N PHE A 121 -3.86 4.22 -7.62
CA PHE A 121 -2.97 3.06 -7.49
C PHE A 121 -1.61 3.43 -6.90
N MET A 122 -1.25 4.71 -6.91
CA MET A 122 0.04 5.18 -6.43
C MET A 122 0.00 5.31 -4.91
N VAL A 123 0.82 4.53 -4.21
CA VAL A 123 0.93 4.52 -2.75
C VAL A 123 2.36 4.87 -2.39
N SER A 124 2.58 5.77 -1.42
CA SER A 124 3.94 6.05 -0.96
C SER A 124 4.52 4.82 -0.25
N GLU A 125 5.83 4.62 -0.35
CA GLU A 125 6.51 3.50 0.30
C GLU A 125 6.26 3.49 1.81
N ILE A 126 6.22 4.66 2.45
CA ILE A 126 5.93 4.79 3.89
C ILE A 126 4.52 4.30 4.22
N ALA A 127 3.52 4.66 3.40
CA ALA A 127 2.15 4.19 3.58
C ALA A 127 2.05 2.68 3.32
N ALA A 128 2.75 2.20 2.28
CA ALA A 128 2.76 0.79 1.93
C ALA A 128 3.43 -0.07 3.01
N GLU A 129 4.55 0.38 3.59
CA GLU A 129 5.23 -0.30 4.72
C GLU A 129 4.33 -0.37 5.95
N LYS A 130 3.57 0.70 6.23
CA LYS A 130 2.62 0.71 7.36
C LYS A 130 1.50 -0.31 7.18
N ASP A 131 1.00 -0.47 5.96
CA ASP A 131 -0.20 -1.28 5.69
C ASP A 131 0.16 -2.73 5.31
N TRP A 132 1.27 -2.98 4.61
CA TRP A 132 1.66 -4.31 4.13
C TRP A 132 3.09 -4.73 4.52
N GLY A 133 3.82 -3.88 5.23
CA GLY A 133 5.17 -4.19 5.69
C GLY A 133 5.23 -5.30 6.76
N PRO A 134 6.44 -5.70 7.15
CA PRO A 134 6.68 -6.82 8.04
C PRO A 134 5.96 -6.69 9.40
N GLU A 135 5.96 -5.50 10.01
CA GLU A 135 5.19 -5.27 11.24
C GLU A 135 3.69 -5.47 11.03
N ALA A 136 3.13 -5.00 9.93
CA ALA A 136 1.70 -5.14 9.63
C ALA A 136 1.33 -6.61 9.42
N GLN A 137 2.14 -7.34 8.66
CA GLN A 137 1.99 -8.78 8.47
C GLN A 137 2.11 -9.55 9.79
N HIS A 138 3.08 -9.19 10.64
CA HIS A 138 3.24 -9.80 11.96
C HIS A 138 2.02 -9.57 12.86
N GLN A 139 1.49 -8.34 12.90
CA GLN A 139 0.28 -8.02 13.66
C GLN A 139 -0.94 -8.81 13.18
N ARG A 140 -1.14 -8.92 11.86
CA ARG A 140 -2.22 -9.74 11.27
C ARG A 140 -2.10 -11.20 11.67
N LEU A 141 -0.89 -11.75 11.61
CA LEU A 141 -0.63 -13.14 12.00
C LEU A 141 -0.93 -13.37 13.49
N GLU A 142 -0.50 -12.48 14.38
CA GLU A 142 -0.78 -12.59 15.82
C GLU A 142 -2.28 -12.46 16.14
N GLN A 143 -3.01 -11.62 15.42
CA GLN A 143 -4.47 -11.54 15.54
C GLN A 143 -5.16 -12.83 15.07
N ALA A 144 -4.74 -13.38 13.93
CA ALA A 144 -5.27 -14.64 13.41
C ALA A 144 -5.02 -15.81 14.38
N LYS A 145 -3.83 -15.87 15.00
CA LYS A 145 -3.53 -16.88 16.03
C LYS A 145 -4.44 -16.76 17.26
N LYS A 146 -4.70 -15.53 17.73
CA LYS A 146 -5.62 -15.30 18.86
C LYS A 146 -7.04 -15.75 18.55
N GLN A 147 -7.55 -15.45 17.35
CA GLN A 147 -8.88 -15.89 16.91
C GLN A 147 -8.95 -17.42 16.79
N ALA A 148 -7.92 -18.06 16.25
CA ALA A 148 -7.86 -19.52 16.15
C ALA A 148 -7.87 -20.20 17.53
N GLN A 149 -7.13 -19.66 18.51
CA GLN A 149 -7.15 -20.16 19.90
C GLN A 149 -8.49 -19.97 20.61
N GLU A 150 -9.23 -18.90 20.31
CA GLU A 150 -10.59 -18.71 20.85
C GLU A 150 -11.59 -19.70 20.25
N HIS A 151 -11.43 -20.06 18.98
CA HIS A 151 -12.25 -21.08 18.30
C HIS A 151 -11.90 -22.52 18.69
N GLU A 152 -10.71 -22.78 19.26
CA GLU A 152 -10.31 -24.09 19.81
C GLU A 152 -10.82 -24.38 21.23
N LYS A 153 -11.53 -23.43 21.89
CA LYS A 153 -12.21 -23.77 23.15
C LYS A 153 -13.20 -24.90 22.90
N PRO A 154 -13.18 -25.99 23.71
CA PRO A 154 -14.05 -27.13 23.47
C PRO A 154 -15.50 -26.63 23.45
N ILE A 155 -16.24 -27.05 22.42
CA ILE A 155 -17.68 -26.86 22.37
C ILE A 155 -18.28 -27.84 23.39
N GLU A 156 -18.15 -27.53 24.68
CA GLU A 156 -18.88 -28.17 25.77
C GLU A 156 -20.34 -27.73 25.69
N ASN A 157 -21.08 -28.29 24.74
CA ASN A 157 -22.55 -28.42 24.66
C ASN A 157 -23.02 -28.37 23.21
N PHE A 158 -22.57 -29.32 22.39
CA PHE A 158 -23.51 -29.78 21.36
C PHE A 158 -24.57 -30.65 22.04
N PRO A 159 -25.85 -30.26 22.06
CA PRO A 159 -26.89 -31.19 22.45
C PRO A 159 -26.81 -32.38 21.49
N LYS A 160 -26.75 -33.60 22.04
CA LYS A 160 -26.72 -34.84 21.25
C LYS A 160 -27.84 -34.78 20.20
N PRO A 161 -27.56 -35.13 18.92
CA PRO A 161 -28.62 -35.20 17.93
C PRO A 161 -29.72 -36.13 18.45
N ARG A 162 -30.94 -35.60 18.61
CA ARG A 162 -32.09 -36.42 18.94
C ARG A 162 -32.32 -37.34 17.75
N VAL A 163 -32.32 -38.65 18.01
CA VAL A 163 -32.83 -39.64 17.08
C VAL A 163 -34.32 -39.36 16.93
N ILE A 164 -34.72 -38.80 15.79
CA ILE A 164 -36.13 -38.67 15.43
C ILE A 164 -36.60 -40.08 15.06
N THR A 165 -37.33 -40.73 15.96
CA THR A 165 -38.14 -41.90 15.61
C THR A 165 -39.33 -41.44 14.77
N ASP A 166 -39.70 -42.22 13.76
CA ASP A 166 -40.62 -41.90 12.64
C ASP A 166 -42.08 -41.50 13.01
N GLU A 167 -42.37 -41.12 14.25
CA GLU A 167 -43.74 -40.78 14.70
C GLU A 167 -44.04 -39.27 14.82
N GLU A 168 -43.08 -38.36 14.58
CA GLU A 168 -43.33 -36.90 14.59
C GLU A 168 -43.30 -36.28 13.17
N ARG A 169 -43.82 -37.00 12.16
CA ARG A 169 -44.18 -36.37 10.89
C ARG A 169 -45.61 -35.85 10.95
N GLN A 170 -45.79 -34.64 11.46
CA GLN A 170 -46.89 -33.80 11.00
C GLN A 170 -46.55 -32.31 11.12
N ASP A 171 -46.59 -31.68 9.95
CA ASP A 171 -46.76 -30.25 9.68
C ASP A 171 -45.64 -29.28 10.08
N GLU A 172 -44.81 -28.90 9.09
CA GLU A 172 -44.75 -27.51 8.62
C GLU A 172 -44.02 -27.42 7.26
N LEU A 173 -44.82 -27.31 6.20
CA LEU A 173 -44.39 -26.96 4.85
C LEU A 173 -44.05 -25.46 4.79
N THR A 174 -42.78 -25.11 4.91
CA THR A 174 -42.23 -23.92 4.26
C THR A 174 -41.02 -24.30 3.43
N GLN A 175 -41.29 -24.75 2.20
CA GLN A 175 -40.26 -24.90 1.17
C GLN A 175 -39.75 -23.51 0.77
N SER A 176 -38.57 -23.12 1.27
CA SER A 176 -37.76 -22.10 0.60
C SER A 176 -37.16 -22.73 -0.66
N SER A 177 -37.75 -22.46 -1.82
CA SER A 177 -37.23 -22.91 -3.11
C SER A 177 -35.95 -22.13 -3.46
N ILE A 178 -34.79 -22.74 -3.23
CA ILE A 178 -33.52 -22.28 -3.81
C ILE A 178 -33.62 -22.45 -5.33
N ARG A 179 -33.66 -21.33 -6.06
CA ARG A 179 -33.69 -21.32 -7.53
C ARG A 179 -32.26 -21.34 -8.05
N THR A 180 -31.76 -22.51 -8.44
CA THR A 180 -30.50 -22.64 -9.18
C THR A 180 -30.70 -22.11 -10.61
N VAL A 181 -30.06 -21.00 -10.96
CA VAL A 181 -30.00 -20.50 -12.35
C VAL A 181 -28.83 -21.16 -13.08
N ALA A 182 -29.14 -22.09 -13.98
CA ALA A 182 -28.19 -22.61 -14.96
C ALA A 182 -28.12 -21.64 -16.15
N ALA A 183 -27.01 -20.90 -16.27
CA ALA A 183 -26.74 -20.08 -17.44
C ALA A 183 -26.28 -20.96 -18.61
N THR A 184 -27.11 -21.04 -19.67
CA THR A 184 -26.73 -21.67 -20.94
C THR A 184 -26.26 -20.58 -21.92
N LEU A 185 -24.97 -20.60 -22.25
CA LEU A 185 -24.39 -19.83 -23.35
C LEU A 185 -24.89 -20.41 -24.68
N ARG A 186 -25.53 -19.59 -25.52
CA ARG A 186 -25.76 -19.93 -26.94
C ARG A 186 -24.61 -19.38 -27.79
N PRO A 187 -24.10 -20.13 -28.78
CA PRO A 187 -23.20 -19.57 -29.78
C PRO A 187 -23.96 -18.67 -30.74
N ALA A 188 -23.33 -17.54 -31.09
CA ALA A 188 -23.82 -16.63 -32.12
C ALA A 188 -23.77 -17.30 -33.51
N GLN A 189 -24.81 -17.10 -34.30
CA GLN A 189 -24.77 -17.22 -35.76
C GLN A 189 -25.07 -15.86 -36.35
#